data_AF-A0AB73IKU4-F1
#
_entry.id   AF-A0AB73IKU4-F1
#
_cell.length_a   1.000
_cell.length_b   1.000
_cell.length_c   1.000
_cell.angle_alpha   90.00
_cell.angle_beta   90.00
_cell.angle_gamma   90.00
#
_symmetry.space_group_name_H-M   'P 1'
#
loop_
_entity.id
_entity.type
_entity.pdbx_description
1 polymer ?
#
loop_
_entity_poly.entity_id
_entity_poly.type
_entity_poly.pdbx_seq_one_letter_code
_entity_poly.pdbx_strand_id
1 'polypeptide(L)'
;MTHTLLLPRMRLRCFKSSRYCGYAWTIRPLRSQIMERKKSWLRKDLDTLRVQWDLLTFYERFEQIVTHVLSVVISIIILVSLWQLIRAVILLLVSNALNPLDHEVYQTVFGMIMTLLIAMEFKHSITRVMARRDHIVQVKTVLLVALLAIARKFIILDPAGAPAQIAALAFALVALGSVYWLMRQRDDPIDATAAAQAERDRVALAQRRQRAGAGEGEHGDN
;
A
#
# COMPACT_ATOMS: atom_id res chain seq x y z
N MET A 1 12.92 -35.31 -52.51
CA MET A 1 13.77 -35.50 -51.32
C MET A 1 13.05 -34.86 -50.13
N THR A 2 12.14 -35.56 -49.44
CA THR A 2 12.41 -36.43 -48.26
C THR A 2 12.90 -35.57 -47.06
N HIS A 3 12.35 -35.58 -45.84
CA HIS A 3 11.41 -36.47 -45.15
C HIS A 3 11.12 -35.85 -43.73
N THR A 4 9.94 -36.14 -43.15
CA THR A 4 9.67 -36.45 -41.71
C THR A 4 9.71 -35.31 -40.64
N LEU A 5 8.58 -34.86 -40.06
CA LEU A 5 7.83 -35.41 -38.88
C LEU A 5 8.64 -35.58 -37.58
N LEU A 6 8.23 -34.93 -36.48
CA LEU A 6 7.85 -35.56 -35.19
C LEU A 6 7.73 -34.55 -34.02
N LEU A 7 6.50 -34.42 -33.50
CA LEU A 7 6.21 -34.02 -32.13
C LEU A 7 6.80 -35.04 -31.13
N PRO A 8 7.14 -34.64 -29.88
CA PRO A 8 7.16 -35.55 -28.76
C PRO A 8 6.05 -35.24 -27.73
N ARG A 9 5.12 -36.18 -27.69
CA ARG A 9 4.32 -36.70 -26.56
C ARG A 9 4.53 -36.11 -25.16
N MET A 10 3.39 -35.74 -24.57
CA MET A 10 3.07 -35.88 -23.14
C MET A 10 3.56 -37.22 -22.56
N ARG A 11 4.18 -37.16 -21.38
CA ARG A 11 4.22 -38.29 -20.45
C ARG A 11 3.87 -37.79 -19.05
N LEU A 12 2.58 -37.88 -18.72
CA LEU A 12 2.12 -37.87 -17.34
C LEU A 12 2.83 -39.00 -16.60
N ARG A 13 3.50 -38.66 -15.49
CA ARG A 13 3.85 -39.64 -14.47
C ARG A 13 3.11 -39.25 -13.19
N CYS A 14 1.95 -39.89 -13.01
CA CYS A 14 1.33 -40.06 -11.71
C CYS A 14 2.25 -41.02 -10.93
N PHE A 15 2.89 -40.54 -9.87
CA PHE A 15 3.41 -41.42 -8.83
C PHE A 15 2.89 -40.96 -7.49
N LYS A 16 2.45 -41.96 -6.74
CA LYS A 16 1.35 -41.96 -5.78
C LYS A 16 1.98 -42.25 -4.43
N SER A 17 1.89 -41.33 -3.47
CA SER A 17 1.85 -41.70 -2.05
C SER A 17 1.50 -40.45 -1.23
N SER A 18 0.26 -40.35 -0.77
CA SER A 18 -0.14 -40.75 0.59
C SER A 18 0.42 -39.76 1.61
N ARG A 19 -0.34 -38.71 1.96
CA ARG A 19 -1.40 -38.69 2.99
C ARG A 19 -0.82 -38.45 4.39
N TYR A 20 -1.34 -37.37 5.01
CA TYR A 20 -1.45 -37.17 6.46
C TYR A 20 -0.11 -36.95 7.20
N CYS A 21 -0.01 -36.26 8.32
CA CYS A 21 -0.95 -35.54 9.19
C CYS A 21 -0.08 -34.63 10.06
N GLY A 22 -0.65 -34.03 11.12
CA GLY A 22 0.07 -33.32 12.20
C GLY A 22 1.27 -34.13 12.74
N TYR A 23 2.15 -33.61 13.58
CA TYR A 23 1.91 -33.19 14.97
C TYR A 23 3.22 -32.51 15.43
N ALA A 24 3.17 -31.33 16.07
CA ALA A 24 3.17 -31.21 17.52
C ALA A 24 4.53 -31.60 18.19
N TRP A 25 5.24 -30.58 18.70
CA TRP A 25 6.19 -30.58 19.85
C TRP A 25 7.44 -31.51 19.73
N THR A 26 8.68 -31.14 20.08
CA THR A 26 9.15 -30.63 21.37
C THR A 26 10.68 -30.34 21.26
N ILE A 27 11.17 -29.45 22.13
CA ILE A 27 12.46 -28.74 22.15
C ILE A 27 13.62 -29.57 22.77
N ARG A 28 14.89 -29.30 22.40
CA ARG A 28 16.06 -29.18 23.34
C ARG A 28 17.33 -28.54 22.67
N PRO A 29 18.28 -27.98 23.46
CA PRO A 29 18.90 -26.67 23.19
C PRO A 29 20.45 -26.66 23.06
N LEU A 30 21.03 -25.59 22.49
CA LEU A 30 22.48 -25.33 22.52
C LEU A 30 22.78 -23.85 22.81
N ARG A 31 23.40 -23.61 23.97
CA ARG A 31 23.69 -22.33 24.65
C ARG A 31 25.18 -22.36 25.00
N SER A 32 25.98 -21.30 24.77
CA SER A 32 26.84 -20.71 25.84
C SER A 32 28.07 -19.81 25.50
N GLN A 33 28.52 -19.46 24.29
CA GLN A 33 29.84 -18.73 24.16
C GLN A 33 29.94 -17.43 23.33
N ILE A 34 28.86 -16.83 22.81
CA ILE A 34 28.96 -15.60 21.94
C ILE A 34 28.49 -14.30 22.65
N MET A 35 28.02 -14.35 23.89
CA MET A 35 27.11 -13.33 24.43
C MET A 35 27.71 -12.20 25.29
N GLU A 36 29.00 -12.16 25.62
CA GLU A 36 29.51 -11.18 26.60
C GLU A 36 30.09 -9.88 26.00
N ARG A 37 30.62 -9.86 24.76
CA ARG A 37 31.22 -8.63 24.17
C ARG A 37 30.19 -7.63 23.62
N LYS A 38 28.97 -8.07 23.25
CA LYS A 38 27.89 -7.19 22.75
C LYS A 38 27.28 -6.30 23.85
N LYS A 39 27.41 -6.70 25.12
CA LYS A 39 26.57 -6.20 26.22
C LYS A 39 26.93 -4.81 26.71
N SER A 40 28.20 -4.38 26.61
CA SER A 40 28.65 -3.07 27.10
C SER A 40 28.40 -1.93 26.11
N TRP A 41 28.52 -2.20 24.80
CA TRP A 41 28.21 -1.22 23.74
C TRP A 41 26.70 -1.00 23.62
N LEU A 42 25.89 -2.05 23.80
CA LEU A 42 24.42 -1.96 23.84
C LEU A 42 23.91 -1.07 24.99
N ARG A 43 24.50 -1.14 26.19
CA ARG A 43 23.95 -0.39 27.34
C ARG A 43 24.06 1.14 27.19
N LYS A 44 25.15 1.65 26.60
CA LYS A 44 25.32 3.10 26.41
C LYS A 44 24.34 3.68 25.38
N ASP A 45 23.98 2.91 24.36
CA ASP A 45 23.01 3.34 23.34
C ASP A 45 21.56 3.34 23.87
N LEU A 46 21.24 2.37 24.74
CA LEU A 46 19.90 2.25 25.34
C LEU A 46 19.54 3.40 26.27
N ASP A 47 20.52 4.01 26.95
CA ASP A 47 20.26 5.09 27.90
C ASP A 47 20.02 6.42 27.18
N THR A 48 20.70 6.70 26.06
CA THR A 48 20.42 7.85 25.17
C THR A 48 19.10 7.71 24.42
N LEU A 49 18.68 6.48 24.08
CA LEU A 49 17.35 6.23 23.54
C LEU A 49 16.30 6.48 24.62
N ARG A 50 16.45 5.94 25.83
CA ARG A 50 15.42 6.03 26.90
C ARG A 50 15.02 7.47 27.29
N VAL A 51 15.94 8.43 27.20
CA VAL A 51 15.65 9.84 27.53
C VAL A 51 14.82 10.56 26.45
N GLN A 52 14.82 10.10 25.18
CA GLN A 52 13.86 10.58 24.17
C GLN A 52 12.44 10.01 24.40
N TRP A 53 12.32 8.80 24.95
CA TRP A 53 11.06 8.04 24.98
C TRP A 53 9.97 8.63 25.89
N ASP A 54 10.34 9.49 26.85
CA ASP A 54 9.38 10.12 27.77
C ASP A 54 8.66 11.33 27.14
N LEU A 55 9.23 11.93 26.09
CA LEU A 55 8.53 12.91 25.23
C LEU A 55 7.72 12.20 24.12
N LEU A 56 8.08 10.95 23.78
CA LEU A 56 7.38 10.14 22.78
C LEU A 56 5.99 9.66 23.25
N THR A 57 5.77 9.43 24.54
CA THR A 57 4.44 8.97 25.02
C THR A 57 3.38 10.08 25.00
N PHE A 58 3.77 11.35 25.21
CA PHE A 58 2.86 12.48 25.06
C PHE A 58 2.53 12.74 23.59
N TYR A 59 3.54 12.68 22.72
CA TYR A 59 3.38 12.82 21.28
C TYR A 59 2.46 11.74 20.70
N GLU A 60 2.63 10.49 21.11
CA GLU A 60 1.82 9.37 20.60
C GLU A 60 0.35 9.44 21.05
N ARG A 61 0.09 9.89 22.29
CA ARG A 61 -1.28 10.15 22.75
C ARG A 61 -1.92 11.33 22.05
N PHE A 62 -1.16 12.40 21.83
CA PHE A 62 -1.59 13.54 21.04
C PHE A 62 -1.93 13.12 19.60
N GLU A 63 -1.08 12.29 18.97
CA GLU A 63 -1.28 11.76 17.62
C GLU A 63 -2.54 10.88 17.53
N GLN A 64 -2.79 10.03 18.54
CA GLN A 64 -4.02 9.23 18.62
C GLN A 64 -5.27 10.09 18.74
N ILE A 65 -5.25 11.14 19.58
CA ILE A 65 -6.38 12.05 19.73
C ILE A 65 -6.64 12.79 18.41
N VAL A 66 -5.60 13.36 17.80
CA VAL A 66 -5.71 14.09 16.52
C VAL A 66 -6.25 13.17 15.44
N THR A 67 -5.74 11.95 15.33
CA THR A 67 -6.19 10.97 14.32
C THR A 67 -7.64 10.55 14.54
N HIS A 68 -8.07 10.36 15.78
CA HIS A 68 -9.44 10.00 16.10
C HIS A 68 -10.41 11.13 15.75
N VAL A 69 -10.11 12.36 16.16
CA VAL A 69 -10.89 13.55 15.83
C VAL A 69 -10.97 13.74 14.32
N LEU A 70 -9.84 13.63 13.62
CA LEU A 70 -9.75 13.76 12.17
C LEU A 70 -10.62 12.71 11.46
N SER A 71 -10.59 11.46 11.91
CA SER A 71 -11.43 10.39 11.37
C SER A 71 -12.93 10.67 11.52
N VAL A 72 -13.36 11.19 12.69
CA VAL A 72 -14.76 11.58 12.94
C VAL A 72 -15.18 12.72 12.01
N VAL A 73 -14.36 13.77 11.89
CA VAL A 73 -14.65 14.94 11.03
C VAL A 73 -14.78 14.51 9.57
N ILE A 74 -13.84 13.72 9.05
CA ILE A 74 -13.89 13.22 7.67
C ILE A 74 -15.12 12.35 7.46
N SER A 75 -15.49 11.51 8.43
CA SER A 75 -16.69 10.69 8.33
C SER A 75 -17.96 11.53 8.20
N ILE A 76 -18.08 12.63 8.95
CA ILE A 76 -19.21 13.56 8.85
C ILE A 76 -19.21 14.24 7.47
N ILE A 77 -18.05 14.72 7.00
CA ILE A 77 -17.92 15.34 5.68
C ILE A 77 -18.40 14.38 4.58
N ILE A 78 -17.96 13.12 4.61
CA ILE A 78 -18.37 12.10 3.64
C ILE A 78 -19.89 11.92 3.63
N LEU A 79 -20.53 11.83 4.81
CA LEU A 79 -21.98 11.66 4.92
C LEU A 79 -22.75 12.87 4.34
N VAL A 80 -22.33 14.08 4.69
CA VAL A 80 -22.96 15.32 4.20
C VAL A 80 -22.76 15.47 2.69
N SER A 81 -21.54 15.25 2.19
CA SER A 81 -21.22 15.33 0.76
C SER A 81 -21.97 14.28 -0.05
N LEU A 82 -22.06 13.04 0.44
CA LEU A 82 -22.81 11.98 -0.22
C LEU A 82 -24.30 12.32 -0.31
N TRP A 83 -24.88 12.82 0.78
CA TRP A 83 -26.29 13.24 0.81
C TRP A 83 -26.57 14.37 -0.19
N GLN A 84 -25.71 15.39 -0.22
CA GLN A 84 -25.82 16.50 -1.16
C GLN A 84 -25.71 16.03 -2.61
N LEU A 85 -24.76 15.13 -2.89
CA LEU A 85 -24.56 14.56 -4.22
C LEU A 85 -25.78 13.77 -4.69
N ILE A 86 -26.37 12.92 -3.83
CA ILE A 86 -27.57 12.15 -4.16
C ILE A 86 -28.73 13.10 -4.48
N ARG A 87 -28.95 14.14 -3.65
CA ARG A 87 -29.99 15.15 -3.92
C ARG A 87 -29.77 15.85 -5.25
N ALA A 88 -28.54 16.29 -5.54
CA ALA A 88 -28.22 16.95 -6.80
C ALA A 88 -28.50 16.04 -8.01
N VAL A 89 -28.07 14.78 -7.96
CA VAL A 89 -28.31 13.81 -9.05
C VAL A 89 -29.80 13.53 -9.24
N ILE A 90 -30.58 13.38 -8.16
CA ILE A 90 -32.03 13.16 -8.26
C ILE A 90 -32.73 14.38 -8.87
N LEU A 91 -32.41 15.59 -8.41
CA LEU A 91 -33.00 16.82 -8.96
C LEU A 91 -32.72 16.96 -10.45
N LEU A 92 -31.54 16.59 -10.91
CA LEU A 92 -31.15 16.63 -12.32
C LEU A 92 -31.85 15.57 -13.17
N LEU A 93 -32.02 14.37 -12.62
CA LEU A 93 -32.69 13.28 -13.32
C LEU A 93 -34.20 13.52 -13.43
N VAL A 94 -34.82 14.11 -12.40
CA VAL A 94 -36.26 14.38 -12.33
C VAL A 94 -36.66 15.63 -13.11
N SER A 95 -35.79 16.65 -13.20
CA SER A 95 -36.13 17.91 -13.89
C SER A 95 -36.18 17.80 -15.42
N ASN A 96 -35.95 16.62 -16.00
CA ASN A 96 -36.00 16.37 -17.45
C ASN A 96 -35.20 17.40 -18.26
N ALA A 97 -34.11 17.92 -17.68
CA ALA A 97 -33.18 18.87 -18.27
C ALA A 97 -32.27 18.17 -19.31
N LEU A 98 -32.91 17.46 -20.26
CA LEU A 98 -32.31 16.96 -21.49
C LEU A 98 -32.25 18.05 -22.56
N ASN A 99 -32.13 19.31 -22.15
CA ASN A 99 -31.57 20.34 -23.00
C ASN A 99 -30.06 20.30 -22.83
N PRO A 100 -29.28 20.51 -23.90
CA PRO A 100 -27.85 20.28 -23.89
C PRO A 100 -27.16 21.12 -22.80
N LEU A 101 -26.80 20.43 -21.73
CA LEU A 101 -25.51 20.59 -21.06
C LEU A 101 -25.23 22.03 -20.63
N ASP A 102 -25.92 22.49 -19.59
CA ASP A 102 -25.32 23.50 -18.71
C ASP A 102 -24.01 22.91 -18.17
N HIS A 103 -22.90 23.30 -18.79
CA HIS A 103 -21.57 22.81 -18.47
C HIS A 103 -21.25 23.04 -16.99
N GLU A 104 -21.79 24.12 -16.43
CA GLU A 104 -21.69 24.51 -15.02
C GLU A 104 -22.30 23.46 -14.08
N VAL A 105 -23.44 22.86 -14.45
CA VAL A 105 -24.14 21.89 -13.60
C VAL A 105 -23.41 20.55 -13.57
N TYR A 106 -22.94 20.06 -14.72
CA TYR A 106 -22.13 18.84 -14.80
C TYR A 106 -20.80 19.01 -14.05
N GLN A 107 -20.13 20.14 -14.25
CA GLN A 107 -18.90 20.50 -13.56
C GLN A 107 -19.10 20.58 -12.04
N THR A 108 -20.24 21.08 -11.58
CA THR A 108 -20.60 21.13 -10.16
C THR A 108 -20.78 19.72 -9.57
N VAL A 109 -21.55 18.84 -10.23
CA VAL A 109 -21.74 17.45 -9.77
C VAL A 109 -20.43 16.68 -9.76
N PHE A 110 -19.66 16.78 -10.85
CA PHE A 110 -18.37 16.12 -10.95
C PHE A 110 -17.37 16.66 -9.91
N GLY A 111 -17.38 17.97 -9.66
CA GLY A 111 -16.62 18.59 -8.57
C GLY A 111 -17.00 18.05 -7.19
N MET A 112 -18.29 17.82 -6.93
CA MET A 112 -18.76 17.18 -5.70
C MET A 112 -18.28 15.73 -5.58
N ILE A 113 -18.32 14.94 -6.66
CA ILE A 113 -17.79 13.57 -6.71
C ILE A 113 -16.29 13.56 -6.41
N MET A 114 -15.51 14.43 -7.05
CA MET A 114 -14.06 14.55 -6.80
C MET A 114 -13.76 14.92 -5.35
N THR A 115 -14.56 15.82 -4.77
CA THR A 115 -14.43 16.17 -3.34
C THR A 115 -14.69 14.96 -2.44
N LEU A 116 -15.69 14.14 -2.78
CA LEU A 116 -15.98 12.89 -2.07
C LEU A 116 -14.85 11.87 -2.20
N LEU A 117 -14.28 11.72 -3.40
CA LEU A 117 -13.11 10.85 -3.64
C LEU A 117 -11.91 11.29 -2.81
N ILE A 118 -11.63 12.60 -2.71
CA ILE A 118 -10.57 13.13 -1.82
C ILE A 118 -10.83 12.73 -0.37
N ALA A 119 -12.06 12.89 0.13
CA ALA A 119 -12.39 12.58 1.51
C ALA A 119 -12.26 11.07 1.83
N MET A 120 -12.72 10.21 0.91
CA MET A 120 -12.59 8.76 1.05
C MET A 120 -11.12 8.32 0.97
N GLU A 121 -10.35 8.88 0.05
CA GLU A 121 -8.91 8.62 -0.09
C GLU A 121 -8.16 9.09 1.15
N PHE A 122 -8.51 10.26 1.70
CA PHE A 122 -7.87 10.82 2.89
C PHE A 122 -8.12 9.98 4.14
N LYS A 123 -9.36 9.49 4.35
CA LYS A 123 -9.66 8.54 5.44
C LYS A 123 -8.79 7.28 5.36
N HIS A 124 -8.63 6.73 4.14
CA HIS A 124 -7.82 5.53 3.93
C HIS A 124 -6.31 5.82 4.08
N SER A 125 -5.84 6.97 3.58
CA SER A 125 -4.46 7.43 3.69
C SER A 125 -4.03 7.59 5.15
N ILE A 126 -4.84 8.28 5.98
CA ILE A 126 -4.55 8.44 7.42
C ILE A 126 -4.44 7.08 8.12
N THR A 127 -5.38 6.17 7.84
CA THR A 127 -5.39 4.84 8.46
C THR A 127 -4.17 4.01 8.05
N ARG A 128 -3.71 4.13 6.80
CA ARG A 128 -2.48 3.49 6.30
C ARG A 128 -1.21 4.06 6.94
N VAL A 129 -1.14 5.37 7.14
CA VAL A 129 -0.01 6.05 7.80
C VAL A 129 0.13 5.59 9.25
N MET A 130 -0.99 5.51 9.97
CA MET A 130 -0.99 5.02 11.35
C MET A 130 -0.56 3.53 11.44
N ALA A 131 -0.86 2.72 10.42
CA ALA A 131 -0.61 1.28 10.43
C ALA A 131 0.84 0.88 10.07
N ARG A 132 1.65 1.76 9.46
CA ARG A 132 3.03 1.45 9.08
C ARG A 132 3.96 2.60 9.46
N ARG A 133 4.78 2.37 10.49
CA ARG A 133 5.91 3.22 10.92
C ARG A 133 7.04 3.34 9.87
N ASP A 134 6.76 3.10 8.58
CA ASP A 134 7.71 3.24 7.48
C ASP A 134 7.46 4.54 6.73
N HIS A 135 8.26 5.55 7.07
CA HIS A 135 8.21 6.92 6.57
C HIS A 135 8.23 7.04 5.02
N ILE A 136 8.71 6.02 4.31
CA ILE A 136 8.86 6.04 2.84
C ILE A 136 7.52 5.79 2.12
N VAL A 137 6.65 4.93 2.65
CA VAL A 137 5.36 4.58 2.00
C VAL A 137 4.33 5.71 2.15
N GLN A 138 4.45 6.53 3.21
CA GLN A 138 3.55 7.66 3.46
C GLN A 138 3.64 8.73 2.38
N VAL A 139 4.86 9.12 1.98
CA VAL A 139 5.06 10.26 1.08
C VAL A 139 4.41 10.01 -0.29
N LYS A 140 4.45 8.76 -0.80
CA LYS A 140 3.75 8.37 -2.04
C LYS A 140 2.25 8.63 -1.98
N THR A 141 1.60 8.25 -0.89
CA THR A 141 0.14 8.42 -0.75
C THR A 141 -0.25 9.90 -0.69
N VAL A 142 0.56 10.73 -0.03
CA VAL A 142 0.34 12.18 0.05
C VAL A 142 0.52 12.83 -1.32
N LEU A 143 1.54 12.44 -2.10
CA LEU A 143 1.72 12.92 -3.48
C LEU A 143 0.54 12.57 -4.38
N LEU A 144 0.00 11.35 -4.24
CA LEU A 144 -1.16 10.90 -5.02
C LEU A 144 -2.40 11.74 -4.71
N VAL A 145 -2.63 12.03 -3.42
CA VAL A 145 -3.69 12.93 -2.97
C VAL A 145 -3.47 14.36 -3.48
N ALA A 146 -2.23 14.86 -3.49
CA ALA A 146 -1.90 16.18 -4.01
C ALA A 146 -2.18 16.31 -5.51
N LEU A 147 -1.81 15.29 -6.31
CA LEU A 147 -2.14 15.23 -7.74
C LEU A 147 -3.65 15.26 -7.97
N LEU A 148 -4.42 14.49 -7.18
CA LEU A 148 -5.88 14.46 -7.29
C LEU A 148 -6.52 15.80 -6.88
N ALA A 149 -5.96 16.50 -5.90
CA ALA A 149 -6.41 17.84 -5.50
C ALA A 149 -6.17 18.90 -6.59
N ILE A 150 -5.03 18.86 -7.29
CA ILE A 150 -4.76 19.74 -8.43
C ILE A 150 -5.70 19.40 -9.59
N ALA A 151 -5.93 18.12 -9.86
CA ALA A 151 -6.87 17.69 -10.89
C ALA A 151 -8.28 18.26 -10.65
N ARG A 152 -8.77 18.25 -9.41
CA ARG A 152 -10.05 18.90 -9.05
C ARG A 152 -10.08 20.39 -9.40
N LYS A 153 -8.97 21.11 -9.17
CA LYS A 153 -8.86 22.54 -9.50
C LYS A 153 -8.86 22.79 -11.02
N PHE A 154 -8.30 21.85 -11.79
CA PHE A 154 -8.35 21.90 -13.26
C PHE A 154 -9.78 21.70 -13.79
N ILE A 155 -10.56 20.77 -13.22
CA ILE A 155 -11.92 20.52 -13.72
C ILE A 155 -12.90 21.64 -13.36
N ILE A 156 -12.70 22.29 -12.22
CA ILE A 156 -13.53 23.42 -11.80
C ILE A 156 -13.14 24.71 -12.55
N LEU A 157 -12.05 24.71 -13.32
CA LEU A 157 -11.65 25.88 -14.10
C LEU A 157 -12.48 25.97 -15.38
N ASP A 158 -13.10 27.12 -15.59
CA ASP A 158 -13.83 27.43 -16.82
C ASP A 158 -12.85 27.51 -18.02
N PRO A 159 -13.09 26.78 -19.12
CA PRO A 159 -12.29 26.91 -20.35
C PRO A 159 -12.28 28.31 -20.97
N ALA A 160 -13.21 29.20 -20.62
CA ALA A 160 -13.18 30.62 -21.00
C ALA A 160 -12.23 31.48 -20.13
N GLY A 161 -11.62 30.89 -19.10
CA GLY A 161 -10.68 31.56 -18.21
C GLY A 161 -9.36 31.97 -18.88
N ALA A 162 -8.60 32.84 -18.22
CA ALA A 162 -7.34 33.34 -18.74
C ALA A 162 -6.36 32.18 -19.04
N PRO A 163 -5.76 32.11 -20.25
CA PRO A 163 -4.90 30.99 -20.68
C PRO A 163 -3.68 30.80 -19.76
N ALA A 164 -3.25 31.88 -19.08
CA ALA A 164 -2.19 31.84 -18.09
C ALA A 164 -2.49 30.89 -16.90
N GLN A 165 -3.75 30.79 -16.45
CA GLN A 165 -4.12 29.94 -15.32
C GLN A 165 -4.05 28.46 -15.68
N ILE A 166 -4.48 28.11 -16.89
CA ILE A 166 -4.41 26.75 -17.44
C ILE A 166 -2.93 26.34 -17.58
N ALA A 167 -2.09 27.23 -18.11
CA ALA A 167 -0.65 26.98 -18.22
C ALA A 167 0.02 26.79 -16.85
N ALA A 168 -0.34 27.59 -15.84
CA ALA A 168 0.17 27.44 -14.48
C ALA A 168 -0.23 26.09 -13.84
N LEU A 169 -1.49 25.65 -14.03
CA LEU A 169 -1.96 24.35 -13.53
C LEU A 169 -1.27 23.19 -14.25
N ALA A 170 -1.08 23.28 -15.58
CA ALA A 170 -0.37 22.27 -16.35
C ALA A 170 1.09 22.14 -15.89
N PHE A 171 1.78 23.27 -15.69
CA PHE A 171 3.15 23.28 -15.17
C PHE A 171 3.24 22.69 -13.77
N ALA A 172 2.29 23.03 -12.87
CA ALA A 172 2.22 22.44 -11.54
C ALA A 172 2.01 20.92 -11.59
N LEU A 173 1.13 20.44 -12.47
CA LEU A 173 0.86 19.00 -12.64
C LEU A 173 2.08 18.24 -13.16
N VAL A 174 2.81 18.82 -14.13
CA VAL A 174 4.07 18.26 -14.63
C VAL A 174 5.14 18.25 -13.54
N ALA A 175 5.29 19.34 -12.79
CA ALA A 175 6.26 19.42 -11.70
C ALA A 175 5.99 18.34 -10.62
N LEU A 176 4.73 18.18 -10.18
CA LEU A 176 4.37 17.09 -9.24
C LEU A 176 4.56 15.71 -9.87
N GLY A 177 4.23 15.54 -11.15
CA GLY A 177 4.46 14.31 -11.89
C GLY A 177 5.93 13.92 -11.94
N SER A 178 6.83 14.88 -12.17
CA SER A 178 8.28 14.66 -12.15
C SER A 178 8.79 14.25 -10.77
N VAL A 179 8.30 14.89 -9.69
CA VAL A 179 8.66 14.49 -8.31
C VAL A 179 8.17 13.07 -8.01
N TYR A 180 6.93 12.74 -8.39
CA TYR A 180 6.39 11.38 -8.24
C TYR A 180 7.19 10.33 -9.03
N TRP A 181 7.58 10.65 -10.27
CA TRP A 181 8.40 9.77 -11.11
C TRP A 181 9.78 9.52 -10.52
N LEU A 182 10.41 10.55 -9.94
CA LEU A 182 11.72 10.43 -9.29
C LEU A 182 11.65 9.63 -8.00
N MET A 183 10.59 9.80 -7.20
CA MET A 183 10.37 8.98 -6.00
C MET A 183 10.16 7.52 -6.39
N ARG A 184 9.26 7.25 -7.35
CA ARG A 184 8.95 5.89 -7.81
C ARG A 184 10.19 5.10 -8.26
N GLN A 185 11.11 5.73 -9.00
CA GLN A 185 12.36 5.09 -9.41
C GLN A 185 13.26 4.61 -8.26
N ARG A 186 13.19 5.27 -7.10
CA ARG A 186 13.97 4.85 -5.92
C ARG A 186 13.31 3.70 -5.18
N ASP A 187 12.00 3.55 -5.31
CA ASP A 187 11.26 2.54 -4.59
C ASP A 187 11.16 1.20 -5.32
N ASP A 188 11.04 1.19 -6.65
CA ASP A 188 11.00 -0.04 -7.46
C ASP A 188 12.18 -1.01 -7.17
N PRO A 189 13.44 -0.55 -6.98
CA PRO A 189 14.56 -1.41 -6.58
C PRO A 189 14.43 -2.00 -5.16
N ILE A 190 13.84 -1.26 -4.22
CA ILE A 190 13.68 -1.73 -2.82
C ILE A 190 12.61 -2.83 -2.77
N ASP A 191 11.48 -2.63 -3.46
CA ASP A 191 10.42 -3.63 -3.52
C ASP A 191 10.87 -4.90 -4.27
N ALA A 192 11.67 -4.74 -5.33
CA ALA A 192 12.25 -5.86 -6.09
C ALA A 192 13.26 -6.69 -5.27
N THR A 193 14.11 -6.04 -4.47
CA THR A 193 15.07 -6.75 -3.61
C THR A 193 14.39 -7.49 -2.47
N ALA A 194 13.36 -6.90 -1.86
CA ALA A 194 12.54 -7.56 -0.84
C ALA A 194 11.79 -8.79 -1.41
N ALA A 195 11.21 -8.67 -2.61
CA ALA A 195 10.55 -9.79 -3.29
C ALA A 195 11.54 -10.92 -3.66
N ALA A 196 12.74 -10.57 -4.12
CA ALA A 196 13.79 -11.53 -4.43
C ALA A 196 14.29 -12.28 -3.18
N GLN A 197 14.37 -11.61 -2.03
CA GLN A 197 14.72 -12.24 -0.75
C GLN A 197 13.62 -13.20 -0.27
N ALA A 198 12.35 -12.79 -0.34
CA ALA A 198 11.23 -13.64 0.03
C ALA A 198 11.16 -14.93 -0.80
N GLU A 199 11.49 -14.85 -2.09
CA GLU A 199 11.54 -16.03 -2.96
C GLU A 199 12.73 -16.95 -2.62
N ARG A 200 13.91 -16.39 -2.34
CA ARG A 200 15.07 -17.17 -1.87
C ARG A 200 14.77 -17.89 -0.55
N ASP A 201 14.11 -17.22 0.37
CA ASP A 201 13.71 -17.81 1.66
C ASP A 201 12.67 -18.92 1.48
N ARG A 202 11.69 -18.73 0.59
CA ARG A 202 10.71 -19.78 0.22
C ARG A 202 11.40 -21.01 -0.36
N VAL A 203 12.35 -20.83 -1.28
CA VAL A 203 13.12 -21.94 -1.87
C VAL A 203 13.99 -22.62 -0.82
N ALA A 204 14.66 -21.87 0.05
CA ALA A 204 15.46 -22.42 1.15
C ALA A 204 14.60 -23.22 2.14
N LEU A 205 13.39 -22.76 2.46
CA LEU A 205 12.43 -23.49 3.30
C LEU A 205 11.92 -24.76 2.61
N ALA A 206 11.65 -24.71 1.30
CA ALA A 206 11.23 -25.89 0.53
C ALA A 206 12.33 -26.96 0.49
N GLN A 207 13.60 -26.56 0.30
CA GLN A 207 14.75 -27.47 0.36
C GLN A 207 14.95 -28.07 1.76
N ARG A 208 14.78 -27.28 2.83
CA ARG A 208 14.85 -27.79 4.20
C ARG A 208 13.77 -28.82 4.49
N ARG A 209 12.54 -28.62 4.00
CA ARG A 209 11.46 -29.62 4.11
C ARG A 209 11.80 -30.93 3.39
N GLN A 210 12.39 -30.86 2.21
CA GLN A 210 12.80 -32.07 1.48
C GLN A 210 13.93 -32.83 2.19
N ARG A 211 14.93 -32.13 2.74
CA ARG A 211 15.99 -32.76 3.53
C ARG A 211 15.48 -33.40 4.82
N ALA A 212 14.54 -32.76 5.52
CA ALA A 212 13.92 -33.33 6.71
C ALA A 212 13.13 -34.61 6.38
N GLY A 213 12.37 -34.61 5.29
CA GLY A 213 11.61 -35.79 4.85
C GLY A 213 12.47 -36.94 4.31
N ALA A 214 13.71 -36.69 3.88
CA ALA A 214 14.64 -37.73 3.40
C ALA A 214 15.37 -38.45 4.56
N GLY A 215 15.44 -37.86 5.75
CA GLY A 215 16.15 -38.44 6.91
C GLY A 215 15.31 -39.40 7.77
N GLU A 216 13.97 -39.40 7.65
CA GLU A 216 13.08 -40.31 8.39
C GLU A 216 12.90 -41.68 7.74
N GLY A 217 13.40 -41.89 6.52
CA GLY A 217 13.22 -43.14 5.76
C GLY A 217 14.34 -44.19 5.90
N GLU A 218 15.44 -43.90 6.61
CA GLU A 218 16.64 -44.76 6.62
C GLU A 218 16.89 -45.51 7.95
N HIS A 219 15.93 -45.52 8.89
CA HIS A 219 16.11 -46.16 10.21
C HIS A 219 15.02 -47.18 10.60
N GLY A 220 14.32 -47.74 9.61
CA GLY A 220 13.13 -48.59 9.83
C GLY A 220 13.23 -50.06 9.41
N ASP A 221 14.38 -50.56 8.98
CA ASP A 221 14.57 -51.99 8.64
C ASP A 221 15.89 -52.50 9.27
N ASN A 222 15.80 -52.98 10.51
CA ASN A 222 16.70 -54.01 11.04
C ASN A 222 16.02 -54.79 12.17
#